data_AF-A0AAX3I0M1-F1
#
_entry.id   AF-A0AAX3I0M1-F1
#
_cell.length_a   1.000
_cell.length_b   1.000
_cell.length_c   1.000
_cell.angle_alpha   90.00
_cell.angle_beta   90.00
_cell.angle_gamma   90.00
#
_symmetry.space_group_name_H-M   'P 1'
#
loop_
_entity.id
_entity.type
_entity.pdbx_description
1 polymer ?
#
loop_
_entity_poly.entity_id
_entity_poly.type
_entity_poly.pdbx_seq_one_letter_code
_entity_poly.pdbx_strand_id
1 'polypeptide(L)' 'MSTVSAEYYQIKGMVSDMPAEEQAEVVRVESLVVELANTSQSAALGVMLASIKLSLEA' A
#
# COMPACT_ATOMS: atom_id res chain seq x y z
N MET A 1 5.87 16.27 11.80
CA MET A 1 5.29 15.19 10.99
C MET A 1 6.42 14.25 10.58
N SER A 2 6.26 12.94 10.79
CA SER A 2 7.26 11.94 10.36
C SER A 2 7.28 11.87 8.83
N THR A 3 8.41 11.59 8.20
CA THR A 3 8.54 11.41 6.74
C THR A 3 7.54 10.39 6.18
N VAL A 4 7.26 9.33 6.94
CA VAL A 4 6.23 8.30 6.65
C VAL A 4 4.84 8.91 6.43
N SER A 5 4.49 9.96 7.21
CA SER A 5 3.21 10.63 7.04
C SER A 5 3.15 11.49 5.77
N ALA A 6 4.30 12.04 5.32
CA ALA A 6 4.34 12.85 4.11
C ALA A 6 4.21 11.98 2.84
N GLU A 7 4.92 10.85 2.78
CA GLU A 7 4.85 9.89 1.68
C GLU A 7 3.43 9.32 1.50
N TYR A 8 2.77 8.99 2.62
CA TYR A 8 1.38 8.54 2.59
C TYR A 8 0.44 9.55 1.91
N TYR A 9 0.53 10.83 2.28
CA TYR A 9 -0.33 11.85 1.67
C TYR A 9 0.03 12.16 0.22
N GLN A 10 1.30 12.05 -0.17
CA GLN A 10 1.72 12.20 -1.56
C GLN A 10 1.13 11.09 -2.44
N ILE A 11 1.25 9.84 -2.03
CA ILE A 11 0.68 8.70 -2.76
C ILE A 11 -0.84 8.83 -2.86
N LYS A 12 -1.51 9.23 -1.77
CA LYS A 12 -2.95 9.48 -1.77
C LYS A 12 -3.37 10.58 -2.75
N GLY A 13 -2.55 11.63 -2.87
CA GLY A 13 -2.74 12.68 -3.89
C GLY A 13 -2.68 12.10 -5.30
N MET A 14 -1.63 11.33 -5.61
CA MET A 14 -1.48 10.69 -6.92
C MET A 14 -2.66 9.79 -7.27
N VAL A 15 -3.15 8.98 -6.31
CA VAL A 15 -4.33 8.13 -6.51
C VAL A 15 -5.58 8.97 -6.79
N SER A 16 -5.74 10.10 -6.12
CA SER A 16 -6.90 10.98 -6.32
C SER A 16 -6.96 11.57 -7.73
N ASP A 17 -5.81 11.73 -8.38
CA ASP A 17 -5.68 12.24 -9.74
C ASP A 17 -5.86 11.16 -10.83
N MET A 18 -5.98 9.88 -10.46
CA MET A 18 -6.15 8.76 -11.40
C MET A 18 -7.59 8.66 -11.95
N PRO A 19 -7.82 8.03 -13.11
CA PRO A 19 -9.14 7.60 -13.56
C PRO A 19 -9.83 6.68 -12.53
N ALA A 20 -11.17 6.70 -12.49
CA ALA A 20 -11.95 5.96 -11.50
C ALA A 20 -11.70 4.43 -11.51
N GLU A 21 -11.43 3.86 -12.69
CA GLU A 21 -11.10 2.44 -12.83
C GLU A 21 -9.76 2.09 -12.17
N GLU A 22 -8.75 2.94 -12.37
CA GLU A 22 -7.43 2.77 -11.76
C GLU A 22 -7.49 2.99 -10.24
N GLN A 23 -8.28 3.96 -9.77
CA GLN A 23 -8.54 4.14 -8.34
C GLN A 23 -9.19 2.90 -7.71
N ALA A 24 -10.17 2.32 -8.38
CA ALA A 24 -10.83 1.10 -7.91
C ALA A 24 -9.84 -0.07 -7.81
N GLU A 25 -8.90 -0.18 -8.74
CA GLU A 25 -7.84 -1.19 -8.70
C GLU A 25 -6.91 -0.96 -7.49
N VAL A 26 -6.50 0.29 -7.22
CA VAL A 26 -5.69 0.61 -6.03
C VAL A 26 -6.41 0.21 -4.74
N VAL A 27 -7.69 0.56 -4.59
CA VAL A 27 -8.49 0.21 -3.41
C VAL A 27 -8.66 -1.31 -3.26
N ARG A 28 -8.86 -2.02 -4.38
CA ARG A 28 -8.96 -3.48 -4.40
C ARG A 28 -7.67 -4.13 -3.92
N VAL A 29 -6.51 -3.67 -4.42
CA VAL A 29 -5.21 -4.20 -4.02
C VAL A 29 -4.89 -3.87 -2.55
N GLU A 30 -5.16 -2.65 -2.10
CA GLU A 30 -4.98 -2.26 -0.70
C GLU A 30 -5.79 -3.19 0.23
N SER A 31 -7.05 -3.45 -0.11
CA SER A 31 -7.93 -4.34 0.66
C SER A 31 -7.38 -5.76 0.75
N LEU A 32 -6.86 -6.31 -0.35
CA LEU A 32 -6.26 -7.65 -0.38
C LEU A 32 -4.99 -7.74 0.48
N VAL A 33 -4.15 -6.70 0.46
CA VAL A 33 -2.91 -6.67 1.25
C VAL A 33 -3.22 -6.62 2.75
N VAL A 34 -4.20 -5.80 3.14
CA VAL A 34 -4.66 -5.71 4.54
C VAL A 34 -5.27 -7.03 5.00
N GLU A 35 -6.11 -7.67 4.18
CA GLU A 35 -6.69 -8.97 4.50
C GLU A 35 -5.60 -10.03 4.69
N LEU A 36 -4.63 -10.10 3.77
CA LEU A 36 -3.51 -11.02 3.85
C LEU A 36 -2.70 -10.81 5.14
N ALA A 37 -2.39 -9.56 5.48
CA ALA A 37 -1.65 -9.23 6.70
C ALA A 37 -2.39 -9.64 7.98
N ASN A 38 -3.72 -9.61 7.98
CA ASN A 38 -4.54 -9.96 9.14
C ASN A 38 -4.70 -11.47 9.36
N THR A 39 -4.24 -12.32 8.44
CA THR A 39 -4.39 -13.79 8.58
C THR A 39 -3.50 -14.39 9.68
N SER A 40 -2.33 -13.82 9.95
CA SER A 40 -1.42 -14.22 11.04
C SER A 40 -0.29 -13.21 11.24
N GLN A 41 0.40 -13.28 12.38
CA GLN A 41 1.59 -12.45 12.61
C GLN A 41 2.70 -12.70 11.58
N SER A 42 2.90 -13.94 11.15
CA SER A 42 3.87 -14.29 10.10
C SER A 42 3.48 -13.70 8.75
N ALA A 43 2.19 -13.68 8.41
CA ALA A 43 1.70 -13.06 7.18
C ALA A 43 1.90 -11.53 7.21
N ALA A 44 1.63 -10.87 8.34
CA ALA A 44 1.90 -9.44 8.51
C ALA A 44 3.38 -9.10 8.26
N LEU A 45 4.31 -9.88 8.83
CA LEU A 45 5.75 -9.70 8.58
C LEU A 45 6.12 -9.94 7.11
N GLY A 46 5.52 -10.94 6.47
CA GLY A 46 5.69 -11.21 5.05
C GLY A 46 5.23 -10.06 4.16
N VAL A 47 4.06 -9.48 4.45
CA VAL A 47 3.52 -8.30 3.75
C VAL A 47 4.46 -7.10 3.92
N MET A 48 4.92 -6.81 5.13
CA MET A 48 5.85 -5.70 5.38
C MET A 48 7.16 -5.88 4.60
N LEU A 49 7.74 -7.08 4.60
CA LEU A 49 8.95 -7.37 3.84
C LEU A 49 8.73 -7.23 2.33
N ALA A 50 7.59 -7.67 1.81
CA ALA A 50 7.25 -7.50 0.40
C ALA A 50 7.12 -6.02 0.00
N SER A 51 6.43 -5.21 0.82
CA SER A 51 6.33 -3.76 0.59
C SER A 51 7.70 -3.08 0.59
N ILE A 52 8.58 -3.42 1.54
CA ILE A 52 9.95 -2.90 1.58
C ILE A 52 10.74 -3.29 0.32
N LYS A 53 10.65 -4.56 -0.12
CA LYS A 53 11.33 -5.02 -1.33
C LYS A 53 10.87 -4.25 -2.57
N LEU A 54 9.57 -4.07 -2.73
CA LEU A 54 9.01 -3.29 -3.85
C LEU A 54 9.54 -1.85 -3.83
N SER A 55 9.63 -1.21 -2.66
CA SER A 55 10.20 0.14 -2.53
C SER A 55 11.71 0.23 -2.80
N LEU A 56 12.44 -0.88 -2.71
CA LEU A 56 13.87 -0.95 -3.04
C LEU A 56 14.14 -1.28 -4.52
N GLU A 57 13.19 -1.93 -5.18
CA GLU A 57 13.29 -2.36 -6.59
C GLU A 57 12.66 -1.37 -7.58
N ALA A 58 11.76 -0.49 -7.12
CA ALA A 58 11.12 0.57 -7.91
C ALA A 58 12.01 1.81 -8.08
#